data_AF-A0A2N1HZ23-F1
#
_entry.id   AF-A0A2N1HZ23-F1
#
_cell.length_a   1.000
_cell.length_b   1.000
_cell.length_c   1.000
_cell.angle_alpha   90.00
_cell.angle_beta   90.00
_cell.angle_gamma   90.00
#
_symmetry.space_group_name_H-M   'P 1'
#
loop_
_entity.id
_entity.type
_entity.pdbx_description
1 polymer ?
#
loop_
_entity_poly.entity_id
_entity_poly.type
_entity_poly.pdbx_seq_one_letter_code
_entity_poly.pdbx_strand_id
1 'polypeptide(L)'
;MKIIFLTMLIFLNLKSTEVNASVKTETEKLADIMSDQYSSFVEKSFKLVTSEDSDYVVALFTIEGFSQGNNYNQYLAAFIPEYKTSDEPPFKGFGDPKYRLIGHRQICKSPLLTLKSESVTLSKTYLTAKCELIRDNKITAIDLKIEIGRFDILVNK
;
A
#
# COMPACT_ATOMS: atom_id res chain seq x y z
N MET A 1 -30.70 -20.43 11.44
CA MET A 1 -30.05 -19.68 10.34
C MET A 1 -29.30 -18.44 10.88
N LYS A 2 -28.34 -18.63 11.79
CA LYS A 2 -27.50 -17.57 12.39
C LYS A 2 -26.01 -17.94 12.52
N ILE A 3 -25.68 -19.24 12.38
CA ILE A 3 -24.32 -19.76 12.54
C ILE A 3 -23.49 -19.61 11.26
N ILE A 4 -24.11 -19.63 10.07
CA ILE A 4 -23.43 -19.52 8.77
C ILE A 4 -22.85 -18.11 8.53
N PHE A 5 -23.49 -17.07 9.07
CA PHE A 5 -23.03 -15.69 8.92
C PHE A 5 -21.80 -15.38 9.79
N LEU A 6 -21.71 -16.02 10.96
CA LEU A 6 -20.59 -15.80 11.89
C LEU A 6 -19.30 -16.46 11.39
N THR A 7 -19.38 -17.64 10.78
CA THR A 7 -18.21 -18.31 10.21
C THR A 7 -17.64 -17.56 9.01
N MET A 8 -18.49 -17.04 8.12
CA MET A 8 -18.04 -16.26 6.95
C MET A 8 -17.25 -15.01 7.35
N LEU A 9 -17.69 -14.26 8.37
CA LEU A 9 -16.95 -13.09 8.86
C LEU A 9 -15.56 -13.44 9.42
N ILE A 10 -15.40 -14.60 10.06
CA ILE A 10 -14.11 -15.02 10.61
C ILE A 10 -13.11 -15.31 9.49
N PHE A 11 -13.53 -15.98 8.41
CA PHE A 11 -12.65 -16.28 7.27
C PHE A 11 -12.23 -15.03 6.48
N LEU A 12 -13.10 -14.04 6.34
CA LEU A 12 -12.76 -12.77 5.68
C LEU A 12 -11.70 -11.97 6.47
N ASN A 13 -11.81 -11.95 7.81
CA ASN A 13 -10.84 -11.26 8.66
C ASN A 13 -9.49 -11.96 8.74
N LEU A 14 -9.46 -13.30 8.66
CA LEU A 14 -8.20 -14.05 8.67
C LEU A 14 -7.40 -13.78 7.39
N LYS A 15 -8.08 -13.84 6.24
CA LYS A 15 -7.45 -13.57 4.94
C LYS A 15 -6.91 -12.14 4.83
N SER A 16 -7.64 -11.14 5.34
CA SER A 16 -7.16 -9.75 5.35
C SER A 16 -5.94 -9.55 6.27
N THR A 17 -5.87 -10.28 7.38
CA THR A 17 -4.73 -10.24 8.31
C THR A 17 -3.48 -10.87 7.69
N GLU A 18 -3.62 -11.98 6.97
CA GLU A 18 -2.51 -12.65 6.27
C GLU A 18 -1.96 -11.80 5.11
N VAL A 19 -2.85 -11.20 4.30
CA VAL A 19 -2.44 -10.24 3.26
C VAL A 19 -1.64 -9.11 3.89
N ASN A 20 -2.13 -8.55 4.99
CA ASN A 20 -1.47 -7.45 5.70
C ASN A 20 -0.06 -7.84 6.16
N ALA A 21 0.10 -8.98 6.84
CA ALA A 21 1.40 -9.42 7.33
C ALA A 21 2.41 -9.67 6.20
N SER A 22 1.97 -10.33 5.13
CA SER A 22 2.83 -10.63 3.98
C SER A 22 3.28 -9.36 3.25
N VAL A 23 2.35 -8.45 2.95
CA VAL A 23 2.67 -7.17 2.29
C VAL A 23 3.47 -6.24 3.20
N LYS A 24 3.22 -6.23 4.52
CA LYS A 24 4.03 -5.47 5.48
C LYS A 24 5.48 -5.93 5.44
N THR A 25 5.72 -7.24 5.47
CA THR A 25 7.07 -7.82 5.38
C THR A 25 7.80 -7.41 4.10
N GLU A 26 7.13 -7.47 2.95
CA GLU A 26 7.73 -7.03 1.68
C GLU A 26 7.94 -5.52 1.62
N THR A 27 7.07 -4.74 2.28
CA THR A 27 7.22 -3.28 2.38
C THR A 27 8.38 -2.88 3.30
N GLU A 28 8.59 -3.60 4.40
CA GLU A 28 9.73 -3.41 5.31
C GLU A 28 11.05 -3.70 4.57
N LYS A 29 11.14 -4.82 3.83
CA LYS A 29 12.31 -5.12 2.98
C LYS A 29 12.57 -4.03 1.94
N LEU A 30 11.52 -3.53 1.29
CA LEU A 30 11.64 -2.43 0.34
C LEU A 30 12.15 -1.16 1.04
N ALA A 31 11.61 -0.84 2.21
CA ALA A 31 12.06 0.31 2.99
C ALA A 31 13.53 0.19 3.40
N ASP A 32 13.99 -1.00 3.79
CA ASP A 32 15.39 -1.26 4.11
C ASP A 32 16.30 -1.04 2.90
N ILE A 33 15.89 -1.46 1.70
CA ILE A 33 16.64 -1.22 0.45
C ILE A 33 16.67 0.28 0.12
N MET A 34 15.59 1.00 0.38
CA MET A 34 15.47 2.44 0.11
C MET A 34 16.19 3.30 1.15
N SER A 35 16.48 2.74 2.33
CA SER A 35 17.05 3.47 3.46
C SER A 35 18.57 3.48 3.42
N ASP A 36 19.16 4.61 3.82
CA ASP A 36 20.56 4.71 4.21
C ASP A 36 20.74 4.57 5.74
N GLN A 37 21.98 4.65 6.21
CA GLN A 37 22.34 4.53 7.63
C GLN A 37 21.70 5.56 8.57
N TYR A 38 21.09 6.62 8.03
CA TYR A 38 20.42 7.68 8.78
C TYR A 38 18.91 7.67 8.60
N SER A 39 18.36 6.67 7.92
CA SER A 39 16.93 6.58 7.66
C SER A 39 16.33 5.28 8.15
N SER A 40 15.06 5.34 8.54
CA SER A 40 14.34 4.20 9.11
C SER A 40 12.88 4.19 8.70
N PHE A 41 12.34 2.99 8.53
CA PHE A 41 10.92 2.74 8.36
C PHE A 41 10.11 3.20 9.58
N VAL A 42 9.03 3.95 9.34
CA VAL A 42 8.13 4.44 10.39
C VAL A 42 6.98 3.45 10.54
N GLU A 43 7.08 2.52 11.48
CA GLU A 43 6.12 1.40 11.59
C GLU A 43 4.65 1.84 11.68
N LYS A 44 4.37 2.87 12.48
CA LYS A 44 3.01 3.42 12.65
C LYS A 44 2.40 4.04 11.38
N SER A 45 3.21 4.28 10.34
CA SER A 45 2.76 4.86 9.08
C SER A 45 2.27 3.82 8.08
N PHE A 46 2.55 2.54 8.33
CA PHE A 46 2.16 1.47 7.42
C PHE A 46 0.64 1.36 7.33
N LYS A 47 0.12 1.41 6.10
CA LYS A 47 -1.29 1.19 5.81
C LYS A 47 -1.45 0.39 4.55
N LEU A 48 -2.24 -0.68 4.62
CA LEU A 48 -2.64 -1.46 3.46
C LEU A 48 -3.93 -0.90 2.86
N VAL A 49 -3.98 -0.81 1.54
CA VAL A 49 -5.16 -0.45 0.76
C VAL A 49 -5.45 -1.56 -0.24
N THR A 50 -6.66 -2.10 -0.16
CA THR A 50 -7.18 -3.16 -1.03
C THR A 50 -8.55 -2.74 -1.57
N SER A 51 -8.94 -3.28 -2.72
CA SER A 51 -10.31 -3.12 -3.24
C SER A 51 -10.77 -4.41 -3.90
N GLU A 52 -12.08 -4.71 -3.85
CA GLU A 52 -12.67 -5.87 -4.51
C GLU A 52 -12.61 -5.79 -6.04
N ASP A 53 -12.56 -4.57 -6.58
CA ASP A 53 -12.50 -4.30 -8.03
C ASP A 53 -11.08 -4.10 -8.56
N SER A 54 -10.06 -4.40 -7.75
CA SER A 54 -8.64 -4.23 -8.09
C SER A 54 -7.86 -5.51 -7.85
N ASP A 55 -7.04 -5.90 -8.82
CA ASP A 55 -6.07 -6.99 -8.67
C ASP A 55 -4.84 -6.56 -7.87
N TYR A 56 -4.71 -5.27 -7.55
CA TYR A 56 -3.56 -4.72 -6.85
C TYR A 56 -3.80 -4.59 -5.36
N VAL A 57 -2.71 -4.73 -4.61
CA VAL A 57 -2.65 -4.37 -3.20
C VAL A 57 -1.64 -3.25 -3.05
N VAL A 58 -2.02 -2.16 -2.37
CA VAL A 58 -1.14 -1.01 -2.19
C VAL A 58 -0.75 -0.87 -0.74
N ALA A 59 0.55 -0.78 -0.48
CA ALA A 59 1.08 -0.35 0.81
C ALA A 59 1.41 1.14 0.76
N LEU A 60 0.97 1.87 1.78
CA LEU A 60 1.40 3.22 2.09
C LEU A 60 2.35 3.13 3.27
N PHE A 61 3.46 3.85 3.21
CA PHE A 61 4.46 3.83 4.28
C PHE A 61 5.30 5.11 4.26
N THR A 62 6.04 5.33 5.32
CA THR A 62 6.92 6.49 5.47
C THR A 62 8.31 6.03 5.87
N ILE A 63 9.33 6.65 5.28
CA ILE A 63 10.72 6.57 5.72
C ILE A 63 11.07 7.92 6.35
N GLU A 64 11.52 7.90 7.60
CA GLU A 64 12.12 9.06 8.25
C GLU A 64 13.61 9.08 7.93
N GLY A 65 14.13 10.17 7.36
CA GLY A 65 15.56 10.42 7.24
C GLY A 65 16.04 11.34 8.36
N PHE A 66 17.29 11.16 8.79
CA PHE A 66 17.97 11.90 9.86
C PHE A 66 17.11 11.97 11.13
N SER A 67 17.36 11.09 12.12
CA SER A 67 16.64 10.88 13.41
C SER A 67 16.40 12.13 14.29
N GLN A 68 15.81 13.15 13.71
CA GLN A 68 15.63 14.53 14.14
C GLN A 68 14.21 15.01 13.73
N GLY A 69 13.36 14.14 13.17
CA GLY A 69 11.91 14.37 13.00
C GLY A 69 11.48 15.33 11.89
N ASN A 70 12.37 15.77 11.00
CA ASN A 70 12.04 16.80 10.00
C ASN A 70 12.09 16.32 8.54
N ASN A 71 12.36 15.04 8.28
CA ASN A 71 12.50 14.51 6.93
C ASN A 71 11.70 13.21 6.76
N TYR A 72 10.38 13.34 6.76
CA TYR A 72 9.46 12.23 6.49
C TYR A 72 9.13 12.19 5.00
N ASN A 73 9.55 11.12 4.32
CA ASN A 73 9.18 10.86 2.95
C ASN A 73 8.11 9.76 2.91
N GLN A 74 6.95 10.10 2.36
CA GLN A 74 5.82 9.19 2.24
C GLN A 74 5.90 8.48 0.90
N TYR A 75 5.60 7.20 0.89
CA TYR A 75 5.68 6.34 -0.27
C TYR A 75 4.43 5.51 -0.43
N LEU A 76 4.24 5.08 -1.66
CA LEU A 76 3.33 4.01 -2.02
C LEU A 76 4.13 2.89 -2.71
N ALA A 77 3.77 1.65 -2.43
CA ALA A 77 4.25 0.47 -3.14
C ALA A 77 3.05 -0.35 -3.60
N ALA A 78 3.04 -0.75 -4.87
CA ALA A 78 1.98 -1.56 -5.45
C ALA A 78 2.46 -3.01 -5.61
N PHE A 79 1.60 -3.95 -5.24
CA PHE A 79 1.86 -5.37 -5.27
C PHE A 79 0.75 -6.10 -6.04
N ILE A 80 1.09 -7.24 -6.63
CA ILE A 80 0.13 -8.16 -7.22
C ILE A 80 0.27 -9.55 -6.54
N PRO A 81 -0.85 -10.22 -6.20
CA PRO A 81 -0.80 -11.56 -5.66
C PRO A 81 -0.43 -12.58 -6.76
N GLU A 82 0.54 -13.45 -6.46
CA GLU A 82 0.96 -14.56 -7.30
C GLU A 82 0.73 -15.88 -6.56
N TYR A 83 -0.10 -16.73 -7.14
CA TYR A 83 -0.45 -18.03 -6.57
C TYR A 83 0.43 -19.13 -7.14
N LYS A 84 0.73 -20.14 -6.32
CA LYS A 84 1.21 -21.41 -6.85
C LYS A 84 0.09 -22.06 -7.65
N THR A 85 0.42 -22.66 -8.77
CA THR A 85 -0.53 -23.37 -9.63
C THR A 85 -0.35 -24.88 -9.48
N SER A 86 -1.46 -25.63 -9.46
CA SER A 86 -1.44 -27.10 -9.56
C SER A 86 -0.60 -27.55 -10.75
N ASP A 87 0.17 -28.64 -10.62
CA ASP A 87 1.00 -29.17 -11.71
C ASP A 87 0.16 -29.79 -12.84
N GLU A 88 -1.10 -30.12 -12.57
CA GLU A 88 -2.05 -30.65 -13.56
C GLU A 88 -3.15 -29.64 -13.92
N PRO A 89 -3.65 -29.66 -15.19
CA PRO A 89 -4.77 -28.83 -15.62
C PRO A 89 -6.01 -29.04 -14.73
N PRO A 90 -6.75 -27.96 -14.37
CA PRO A 90 -6.73 -26.63 -14.99
C PRO A 90 -5.81 -25.62 -14.29
N PHE A 91 -4.67 -26.04 -13.71
CA PHE A 91 -3.65 -25.15 -13.09
C PHE A 91 -4.23 -24.18 -12.06
N LYS A 92 -5.19 -24.63 -11.25
CA LYS A 92 -5.84 -23.77 -10.25
C LYS A 92 -4.80 -23.24 -9.27
N GLY A 93 -4.91 -21.95 -8.96
CA GLY A 93 -4.15 -21.31 -7.88
C GLY A 93 -4.50 -21.95 -6.54
N PHE A 94 -3.49 -22.31 -5.75
CA PHE A 94 -3.68 -22.88 -4.41
C PHE A 94 -2.69 -22.29 -3.40
N GLY A 95 -3.09 -22.33 -2.13
CA GLY A 95 -2.33 -21.76 -1.01
C GLY A 95 -2.34 -20.23 -0.96
N ASP A 96 -1.51 -19.68 -0.08
CA ASP A 96 -1.40 -18.24 0.11
C ASP A 96 -0.60 -17.59 -1.03
N PRO A 97 -1.03 -16.43 -1.53
CA PRO A 97 -0.31 -15.74 -2.58
C PRO A 97 1.02 -15.18 -2.05
N LYS A 98 2.03 -15.19 -2.91
CA LYS A 98 3.21 -14.33 -2.75
C LYS A 98 2.90 -12.97 -3.37
N TYR A 99 3.29 -11.88 -2.71
CA TYR A 99 3.05 -10.54 -3.23
C TYR A 99 4.27 -10.05 -3.98
N ARG A 100 4.18 -9.97 -5.30
CA ARG A 100 5.26 -9.40 -6.12
C ARG A 100 5.12 -7.89 -6.18
N LEU A 101 6.20 -7.19 -5.88
CA LEU A 101 6.32 -5.73 -6.07
C LEU A 101 6.22 -5.40 -7.57
N ILE A 102 5.28 -4.52 -7.91
CA ILE A 102 5.14 -3.93 -9.25
C ILE A 102 6.03 -2.70 -9.37
N GLY A 103 6.04 -1.87 -8.33
CA GLY A 103 6.81 -0.64 -8.29
C GLY A 103 6.52 0.13 -7.01
N HIS A 104 7.28 1.20 -6.80
CA HIS A 104 7.11 2.10 -5.68
C HIS A 104 7.37 3.55 -6.12
N ARG A 105 6.73 4.50 -5.45
CA ARG A 105 6.85 5.94 -5.74
C ARG A 105 6.73 6.74 -4.46
N GLN A 106 7.44 7.86 -4.39
CA GLN A 106 7.15 8.87 -3.39
C GLN A 106 5.77 9.49 -3.66
N ILE A 107 4.93 9.52 -2.63
CA ILE A 107 3.64 10.22 -2.64
C ILE A 107 3.81 11.56 -1.91
N CYS A 108 3.02 12.57 -2.29
CA CYS A 108 3.16 13.92 -1.75
C CYS A 108 4.60 14.47 -1.90
N LYS A 109 4.96 14.94 -3.10
CA LYS A 109 6.34 15.33 -3.52
C LYS A 109 6.99 16.48 -2.73
N SER A 110 6.44 16.90 -1.60
CA SER A 110 7.00 17.91 -0.70
C SER A 110 6.95 17.39 0.73
N PRO A 111 8.02 17.58 1.54
CA PRO A 111 8.01 17.20 2.96
C PRO A 111 7.00 17.99 3.80
N LEU A 112 6.46 19.09 3.25
CA LEU A 112 5.42 19.88 3.90
C LEU A 112 4.00 19.35 3.64
N LEU A 113 3.87 18.38 2.74
CA LEU A 113 2.59 17.77 2.39
C LEU A 113 2.43 16.46 3.16
N THR A 114 1.29 16.30 3.81
CA THR A 114 0.92 15.07 4.51
C THR A 114 -0.17 14.33 3.75
N LEU A 115 0.00 13.02 3.56
CA LEU A 115 -1.02 12.17 2.98
C LEU A 115 -2.21 12.05 3.94
N LYS A 116 -3.39 12.45 3.47
CA LYS A 116 -4.63 12.20 4.18
C LYS A 116 -5.03 10.74 4.00
N SER A 117 -4.66 9.89 4.96
CA SER A 117 -4.78 8.43 4.83
C SER A 117 -6.20 7.94 4.54
N GLU A 118 -7.22 8.61 5.05
CA GLU A 118 -8.65 8.32 4.84
C GLU A 118 -9.16 8.73 3.45
N SER A 119 -8.43 9.59 2.74
CA SER A 119 -8.77 9.97 1.36
C SER A 119 -8.30 8.94 0.33
N VAL A 120 -7.50 7.96 0.74
CA VAL A 120 -6.91 7.00 -0.19
C VAL A 120 -7.93 5.96 -0.58
N THR A 121 -8.20 5.87 -1.88
CA THR A 121 -9.09 4.86 -2.46
C THR A 121 -8.41 4.19 -3.65
N LEU A 122 -8.63 2.89 -3.78
CA LEU A 122 -8.18 2.08 -4.89
C LEU A 122 -9.40 1.60 -5.68
N SER A 123 -9.39 1.79 -7.00
CA SER A 123 -10.42 1.24 -7.89
C SER A 123 -9.78 0.85 -9.21
N LYS A 124 -9.98 -0.40 -9.64
CA LYS A 124 -9.34 -0.98 -10.83
C LYS A 124 -7.82 -0.79 -10.79
N THR A 125 -7.27 0.00 -11.71
CA THR A 125 -5.84 0.35 -11.80
C THR A 125 -5.53 1.71 -11.18
N TYR A 126 -6.48 2.42 -10.59
CA TYR A 126 -6.27 3.79 -10.12
C TYR A 126 -6.27 3.89 -8.60
N LEU A 127 -5.25 4.55 -8.07
CA LEU A 127 -5.21 5.04 -6.71
C LEU A 127 -5.48 6.55 -6.71
N THR A 128 -6.47 6.98 -5.95
CA THR A 128 -6.72 8.40 -5.68
C THR A 128 -6.45 8.71 -4.23
N ALA A 129 -5.91 9.90 -3.98
CA ALA A 129 -5.52 10.35 -2.64
C ALA A 129 -5.49 11.88 -2.57
N LYS A 130 -5.45 12.42 -1.36
CA LYS A 130 -5.23 13.85 -1.09
C LYS A 130 -3.97 14.05 -0.27
N CYS A 131 -3.14 15.00 -0.70
CA CYS A 131 -2.04 15.53 0.09
C CYS A 131 -2.43 16.90 0.63
N GLU A 132 -2.30 17.10 1.94
CA GLU A 132 -2.67 18.33 2.62
C GLU A 132 -1.43 19.09 3.09
N LEU A 133 -1.39 20.39 2.81
CA LEU A 133 -0.46 21.33 3.41
C LEU A 133 -1.21 22.11 4.50
N ILE A 134 -0.73 22.03 5.74
CA ILE A 134 -1.26 22.80 6.86
C ILE A 134 -0.31 23.96 7.13
N ARG A 135 -0.76 25.19 6.90
CA ARG A 135 0.01 26.40 7.16
C ARG A 135 -0.91 27.51 7.65
N ASP A 136 -0.54 28.18 8.74
CA ASP A 136 -1.27 29.33 9.30
C ASP A 136 -2.78 29.04 9.50
N ASN A 137 -3.09 27.85 10.04
CA ASN A 137 -4.46 27.31 10.22
C ASN A 137 -5.30 27.17 8.93
N LYS A 138 -4.66 27.22 7.74
CA LYS A 138 -5.29 26.93 6.46
C LYS A 138 -4.82 25.57 5.93
N ILE A 139 -5.77 24.79 5.43
CA ILE A 139 -5.52 23.50 4.79
C ILE A 139 -5.62 23.70 3.28
N THR A 140 -4.54 23.42 2.56
CA THR A 140 -4.53 23.34 1.10
C THR A 140 -4.42 21.87 0.70
N ALA A 141 -5.42 21.34 0.02
CA ALA A 141 -5.44 19.95 -0.46
C ALA A 141 -5.06 19.88 -1.94
N ILE A 142 -4.24 18.89 -2.28
CA ILE A 142 -3.86 18.54 -3.64
C ILE A 142 -4.39 17.14 -3.92
N ASP A 143 -5.28 17.03 -4.90
CA ASP A 143 -5.77 15.74 -5.37
C ASP A 143 -4.69 15.03 -6.18
N LEU A 144 -4.53 13.74 -5.92
CA LEU A 144 -3.67 12.84 -6.66
C LEU A 144 -4.50 11.75 -7.31
N LYS A 145 -4.16 11.43 -8.56
CA LYS A 145 -4.64 10.26 -9.28
C LYS A 145 -3.45 9.55 -9.91
N ILE A 146 -3.22 8.31 -9.49
CA ILE A 146 -2.05 7.52 -9.83
C ILE A 146 -2.56 6.25 -10.52
N GLU A 147 -1.99 5.93 -11.68
CA GLU A 147 -2.31 4.70 -12.40
C GLU A 147 -1.26 3.63 -12.08
N ILE A 148 -1.73 2.47 -11.65
CA ILE A 148 -0.93 1.27 -11.40
C ILE A 148 -0.99 0.44 -12.67
N GLY A 149 0.08 0.53 -13.45
CA GLY A 149 0.28 -0.30 -14.62
C GLY A 149 0.70 -1.71 -14.24
N ARG A 150 0.69 -2.62 -15.22
CA ARG A 150 1.05 -4.03 -15.03
C ARG A 150 2.50 -4.23 -14.50
N PHE A 151 3.39 -3.29 -14.82
CA PHE A 151 4.84 -3.39 -14.54
C PHE A 151 5.45 -2.10 -13.97
N ASP A 152 4.67 -1.04 -13.75
CA ASP A 152 5.16 0.24 -13.20
C ASP A 152 3.99 1.06 -12.63
N ILE A 153 4.30 2.15 -11.92
CA ILE A 153 3.38 3.13 -11.38
C ILE A 153 3.50 4.43 -12.20
N LEU A 154 2.45 4.74 -12.95
CA LEU A 154 2.33 5.87 -13.85
C LEU A 154 1.64 7.04 -13.15
N VAL A 155 2.23 8.23 -13.27
CA VAL A 155 1.63 9.47 -12.77
C VAL A 155 1.09 10.22 -13.97
N ASN A 156 -0.24 10.36 -14.04
CA ASN A 156 -0.86 11.28 -14.98
C ASN A 156 -0.54 12.70 -14.50
N LYS A 157 0.25 13.43 -15.30
CA LYS A 157 0.61 14.83 -15.06
C LYS A 157 -0.58 15.74 -15.31
#